data_AF-A0A815F7N3-F1
#
_entry.id   AF-A0A815F7N3-F1
#
_cell.length_a   1.000
_cell.length_b   1.000
_cell.length_c   1.000
_cell.angle_alpha   90.00
_cell.angle_beta   90.00
_cell.angle_gamma   90.00
#
_symmetry.space_group_name_H-M   'P 1'
#
loop_
_entity.id
_entity.type
_entity.pdbx_description
1 polymer ?
#
loop_
_entity_poly.entity_id
_entity_poly.type
_entity_poly.pdbx_seq_one_letter_code
_entity_poly.pdbx_strand_id
1 'polypeptide(L)'
;MASSSTTADQVQVTITRKSDGKSMVFNLAEKATVKELKTELKARLTPQYAEGCRLIYKGKVLKGKHSLKHYGLKAAAGGTDIIMDDSKDWKSSSDSSDSEKEHK
;
A
#
# COMPACT_ATOMS: atom_id res chain seq x y z
N MET A 1 27.18 -2.05 -19.76
CA MET A 1 25.95 -1.24 -19.85
C MET A 1 25.53 -0.86 -18.43
N ALA A 2 25.87 0.34 -17.98
CA ALA A 2 25.49 0.83 -16.66
C ALA A 2 24.05 1.35 -16.74
N SER A 3 23.12 0.64 -16.11
CA SER A 3 21.73 1.08 -15.98
C SER A 3 21.67 2.12 -14.86
N SER A 4 21.97 3.38 -15.17
CA SER A 4 21.79 4.51 -14.25
C SER A 4 20.28 4.73 -14.09
N SER A 5 19.67 4.07 -13.10
CA SER A 5 18.30 4.36 -12.69
C SER A 5 18.36 5.65 -11.89
N THR A 6 18.17 6.77 -12.57
CA THR A 6 18.18 8.11 -11.98
C THR A 6 17.22 8.17 -10.78
N THR A 7 17.79 8.28 -9.58
CA THR A 7 17.12 8.36 -8.27
C THR A 7 16.19 9.58 -8.12
N ALA A 8 16.08 10.44 -9.13
CA ALA A 8 15.38 11.73 -9.07
C ALA A 8 13.85 11.65 -9.05
N ASP A 9 13.25 10.50 -9.40
CA ASP A 9 11.78 10.29 -9.40
C ASP A 9 11.31 9.26 -8.37
N GLN A 10 12.18 8.87 -7.43
CA GLN A 10 11.84 7.89 -6.42
C GLN A 10 11.30 8.54 -5.14
N VAL A 11 10.10 8.12 -4.74
CA VAL A 11 9.49 8.42 -3.45
C VAL A 11 10.00 7.42 -2.42
N GLN A 12 10.56 7.95 -1.34
CA GLN A 12 10.85 7.17 -0.14
C GLN A 12 9.60 7.13 0.76
N VAL A 13 9.06 5.93 0.96
CA VAL A 13 7.92 5.69 1.86
C VAL A 13 8.35 4.77 3.00
N THR A 14 8.08 5.19 4.23
CA THR A 14 8.28 4.40 5.44
C THR A 14 6.95 3.79 5.84
N ILE A 15 6.86 2.47 5.81
CA ILE A 15 5.64 1.74 6.20
C ILE A 15 5.83 1.14 7.56
N THR A 16 5.06 1.62 8.54
CA THR A 16 5.07 1.13 9.91
C THR A 16 3.85 0.25 10.15
N ARG A 17 4.08 -1.02 10.45
CA ARG A 17 3.02 -1.95 10.83
C ARG A 17 2.54 -1.62 12.24
N LYS A 18 1.23 -1.41 12.37
CA LYS A 18 0.60 -0.99 13.63
C LYS A 18 0.64 -2.09 14.70
N SER A 19 0.59 -3.35 14.28
CA SER A 19 0.47 -4.50 15.18
C SER A 19 1.72 -4.75 16.04
N ASP A 20 2.91 -4.49 15.50
CA ASP A 20 4.21 -4.73 16.16
C ASP A 20 5.14 -3.51 16.13
N GLY A 21 4.75 -2.42 15.47
CA GLY A 21 5.56 -1.22 15.32
C GLY A 21 6.70 -1.33 14.30
N LYS A 22 6.80 -2.44 13.56
CA LYS A 22 7.91 -2.64 12.62
C LYS A 22 7.77 -1.74 11.41
N SER A 23 8.81 -0.94 11.16
CA SER A 23 8.88 -0.04 10.01
C SER A 23 9.79 -0.58 8.90
N MET A 24 9.41 -0.32 7.66
CA MET A 24 10.18 -0.67 6.47
C MET A 24 10.17 0.47 5.47
N VAL A 25 11.34 0.79 4.93
CA VAL A 25 11.50 1.85 3.92
C VAL A 25 11.46 1.24 2.53
N PHE A 26 10.63 1.80 1.66
CA PHE A 26 10.52 1.43 0.25
C PHE A 26 10.84 2.66 -0.61
N ASN A 27 11.57 2.43 -1.70
CA ASN A 27 11.87 3.44 -2.70
C ASN A 27 11.16 3.06 -3.99
N LEU A 28 10.11 3.80 -4.35
CA LEU A 28 9.23 3.51 -5.48
C LEU A 28 9.13 4.72 -6.39
N ALA A 29 8.93 4.52 -7.68
CA ALA A 29 8.71 5.64 -8.61
C ALA A 29 7.42 6.42 -8.24
N GLU A 30 7.38 7.73 -8.46
CA GLU A 30 6.17 8.56 -8.20
C GLU A 30 4.92 8.07 -8.95
N LYS A 31 5.16 7.51 -10.14
CA LYS A 31 4.13 6.91 -11.01
C LYS A 31 3.63 5.54 -10.53
N ALA A 32 4.33 4.90 -9.60
CA ALA A 32 3.94 3.60 -9.09
C ALA A 32 2.58 3.68 -8.37
N THR A 33 1.88 2.56 -8.37
CA THR A 33 0.58 2.42 -7.72
C THR A 33 0.71 1.94 -6.28
N VAL A 34 -0.29 2.28 -5.47
CA VAL A 34 -0.41 1.70 -4.12
C VAL A 34 -0.53 0.17 -4.18
N LYS A 35 -1.08 -0.38 -5.27
CA LYS A 35 -1.12 -1.84 -5.50
C LYS A 35 0.28 -2.43 -5.59
N GLU A 36 1.16 -1.84 -6.40
CA GLU A 36 2.57 -2.27 -6.52
C GLU A 36 3.28 -2.19 -5.17
N LEU A 37 3.08 -1.09 -4.43
CA LEU A 37 3.63 -0.95 -3.08
C LEU A 37 3.15 -2.07 -2.15
N LYS A 38 1.85 -2.41 -2.17
CA LYS A 38 1.32 -3.52 -1.38
C LYS A 38 1.90 -4.86 -1.82
N THR A 39 2.15 -5.07 -3.10
CA THR A 39 2.77 -6.30 -3.61
C THR A 39 4.20 -6.44 -3.09
N GLU A 40 5.01 -5.39 -3.18
CA GLU A 40 6.38 -5.38 -2.62
C GLU A 40 6.37 -5.53 -1.09
N LEU A 41 5.44 -4.85 -0.42
CA LEU A 41 5.26 -4.99 1.02
C LEU A 41 4.98 -6.44 1.38
N LYS A 42 4.04 -7.11 0.72
CA LYS A 42 3.72 -8.52 0.98
C LYS A 42 4.90 -9.46 0.72
N ALA A 43 5.75 -9.14 -0.25
CA ALA A 43 6.93 -9.94 -0.56
C ALA A 43 8.01 -9.84 0.53
N ARG A 44 8.12 -8.71 1.22
CA ARG A 44 9.15 -8.48 2.26
C ARG A 44 8.63 -8.62 3.70
N LEU A 45 7.37 -8.28 3.91
CA LEU A 45 6.69 -8.26 5.18
C LEU A 45 5.39 -9.04 5.02
N THR A 46 5.41 -10.31 5.41
CA THR A 46 4.23 -11.16 5.39
C THR A 46 3.18 -10.57 6.33
N PRO A 47 2.06 -10.06 5.80
CA PRO A 47 0.99 -9.55 6.65
C PRO A 47 0.39 -10.68 7.47
N GLN A 48 -0.13 -10.36 8.67
CA GLN A 48 -0.80 -11.38 9.49
C GLN A 48 -2.02 -11.97 8.77
N TYR A 49 -2.69 -11.16 7.96
CA TYR A 49 -3.75 -11.58 7.05
C TYR A 49 -3.28 -11.44 5.60
N ALA A 50 -3.20 -12.56 4.86
CA ALA A 50 -2.67 -12.63 3.50
C ALA A 50 -3.29 -11.60 2.53
N GLU A 51 -4.53 -11.19 2.80
CA GLU A 51 -5.30 -10.29 1.94
C GLU A 51 -5.85 -9.04 2.64
N GLY A 52 -5.54 -8.84 3.92
CA GLY A 52 -6.29 -7.96 4.82
C GLY A 52 -5.64 -6.64 5.22
N CYS A 53 -4.67 -6.07 4.50
CA CYS A 53 -3.94 -4.89 4.99
C CYS A 53 -4.40 -3.55 4.39
N ARG A 54 -4.67 -2.58 5.26
CA ARG A 54 -4.89 -1.18 4.88
C ARG A 54 -3.63 -0.38 5.10
N LEU A 55 -3.29 0.43 4.10
CA LEU A 55 -2.25 1.44 4.21
C LEU A 55 -2.94 2.77 4.48
N ILE A 56 -2.55 3.46 5.54
CA ILE A 56 -3.16 4.70 6.00
C ILE A 56 -2.09 5.80 5.91
N TYR A 57 -2.39 6.86 5.19
CA TYR A 57 -1.52 8.03 5.05
C TYR A 57 -2.32 9.30 5.36
N LYS A 58 -1.83 10.12 6.29
CA LYS A 58 -2.54 11.34 6.75
C LYS A 58 -4.02 11.08 7.10
N GLY A 59 -4.28 9.97 7.79
CA GLY A 59 -5.64 9.54 8.17
C GLY A 59 -6.50 8.99 7.02
N LYS A 60 -6.00 8.95 5.78
CA LYS A 60 -6.72 8.42 4.62
C LYS A 60 -6.25 7.02 4.27
N VAL A 61 -7.20 6.12 4.00
CA VAL A 61 -6.89 4.77 3.50
C VAL A 61 -6.48 4.85 2.04
N LEU A 62 -5.26 4.41 1.74
CA LEU A 62 -4.72 4.31 0.40
C LEU A 62 -5.37 3.14 -0.35
N LYS A 63 -6.10 3.46 -1.42
CA LYS A 63 -6.67 2.49 -2.36
C LYS A 63 -5.65 2.12 -3.44
N GLY A 64 -5.56 0.82 -3.75
CA GLY A 64 -4.58 0.25 -4.69
C GLY A 64 -4.63 0.82 -6.11
N LYS A 65 -5.80 1.29 -6.56
CA LYS A 65 -6.02 1.82 -7.91
C LYS A 65 -5.40 3.19 -8.17
N HIS A 66 -4.98 3.91 -7.13
CA HIS A 66 -4.41 5.24 -7.26
C HIS A 66 -2.88 5.18 -7.16
N SER A 67 -2.22 6.07 -7.91
CA SER A 67 -0.77 6.27 -7.85
C SER A 67 -0.36 6.96 -6.54
N LEU A 68 0.92 6.83 -6.17
CA LEU A 68 1.48 7.54 -5.03
C LEU A 68 1.28 9.06 -5.21
N LYS A 69 1.59 9.59 -6.40
CA LYS A 69 1.38 11.01 -6.75
C LYS A 69 -0.05 11.51 -6.49
N HIS A 70 -1.07 10.67 -6.64
CA HIS A 70 -2.47 11.06 -6.37
C HIS A 70 -2.70 11.49 -4.91
N TYR A 71 -1.97 10.88 -3.97
CA TYR A 71 -2.07 11.22 -2.54
C TYR A 71 -1.06 12.30 -2.13
N GLY A 72 -0.33 12.89 -3.09
CA GLY A 72 0.71 13.88 -2.82
C GLY A 72 2.03 13.29 -2.33
N LEU A 73 2.23 11.98 -2.47
CA LEU A 73 3.52 11.33 -2.25
C LEU A 73 4.46 11.72 -3.40
N LYS A 74 5.53 12.46 -3.08
CA LYS A 74 6.50 12.97 -4.06
C LYS A 74 7.93 12.74 -3.60
N ALA A 75 8.87 12.62 -4.53
CA ALA A 75 10.29 12.37 -4.25
C ALA A 75 10.89 13.45 -3.34
N ALA A 76 10.46 14.71 -3.52
CA ALA A 76 10.94 15.85 -2.72
C ALA A 76 10.28 16.00 -1.34
N ALA A 77 9.29 15.16 -0.99
CA ALA A 77 8.46 15.38 0.21
C ALA A 77 9.17 15.03 1.53
N GLY A 78 10.36 14.44 1.51
CA GLY A 78 10.97 13.83 2.70
C GLY A 78 10.17 12.59 3.15
N GLY A 79 10.83 11.65 3.83
CA GLY A 79 10.29 10.32 4.14
C GLY A 79 8.80 10.33 4.50
N THR A 80 8.00 9.60 3.72
CA THR A 80 6.55 9.55 3.94
C THR A 80 6.16 8.40 4.83
N ASP A 81 5.65 8.69 6.02
CA ASP A 81 5.13 7.68 6.95
C ASP A 81 3.72 7.20 6.59
N ILE A 82 3.62 5.92 6.28
CA ILE A 82 2.38 5.20 6.01
C ILE A 82 2.20 4.16 7.11
N ILE A 83 1.01 4.13 7.72
CA ILE A 83 0.67 3.14 8.73
C ILE A 83 0.02 1.95 8.04
N MET A 84 0.59 0.76 8.23
CA MET A 84 -0.03 -0.50 7.83
C MET A 84 -0.88 -1.02 8.99
N ASP A 85 -2.20 -1.06 8.78
CA ASP A 85 -3.15 -1.69 9.69
C ASP A 85 -3.50 -3.08 9.15
N ASP A 86 -3.02 -4.11 9.84
CA ASP A 86 -3.35 -5.52 9.65
C ASP A 86 -4.05 -6.12 10.88
N SER A 87 -4.68 -5.28 11.70
CA SER A 87 -5.31 -5.69 12.96
C SER A 87 -6.54 -6.60 12.80
N LYS A 88 -7.10 -6.67 11.59
CA LYS A 88 -8.25 -7.50 11.24
C LYS A 88 -8.26 -7.82 9.75
N ASP A 89 -9.07 -8.78 9.33
CA ASP A 89 -9.34 -8.99 7.91
C ASP A 89 -10.20 -7.85 7.36
N TRP A 90 -9.56 -6.90 6.68
CA TRP A 90 -10.26 -5.76 6.07
C TRP A 90 -10.91 -6.09 4.72
N LYS A 91 -10.89 -7.36 4.29
CA LYS A 91 -11.61 -7.83 3.10
C LYS A 91 -13.12 -7.91 3.35
N SER A 92 -13.54 -8.17 4.59
CA SER A 92 -14.95 -8.31 4.98
C SER A 92 -15.77 -7.00 5.01
N SER A 93 -15.28 -5.89 4.45
CA SER A 93 -16.10 -4.68 4.26
C SER A 93 -16.30 -4.30 2.79
N SER A 94 -16.03 -5.22 1.86
CA SER A 94 -16.64 -5.16 0.53
C SER A 94 -17.94 -5.96 0.60
N ASP A 95 -19.01 -5.24 0.94
CA ASP A 95 -20.40 -5.71 0.96
C ASP A 95 -20.77 -6.51 -0.31
N SER A 96 -21.34 -7.69 -0.07
CA SER A 96 -22.51 -8.28 -0.70
C SER A 96 -22.90 -7.76 -2.10
N SER A 97 -22.82 -8.64 -3.10
CA SER A 97 -23.79 -8.63 -4.20
C SER A 97 -24.50 -9.97 -4.21
N ASP A 98 -25.62 -9.94 -3.51
CA ASP A 98 -26.78 -10.79 -3.67
C ASP A 98 -27.08 -11.03 -5.17
N SER A 99 -27.18 -12.29 -5.56
CA SER A 99 -27.93 -12.71 -6.73
C SER A 99 -28.37 -14.14 -6.48
N GLU A 100 -29.47 -14.24 -5.75
CA GLU A 100 -30.42 -15.35 -5.90
C GLU A 100 -30.61 -15.64 -7.39
N LYS A 101 -30.27 -16.87 -7.80
CA LYS A 101 -30.96 -17.54 -8.89
C LYS A 101 -31.39 -18.91 -8.40
N GLU A 102 -32.52 -18.90 -7.70
CA GLU A 102 -33.51 -19.96 -7.87
C GLU A 102 -33.93 -20.06 -9.35
N HIS A 103 -34.61 -21.16 -9.67
CA HIS A 103 -35.08 -21.63 -10.98
C HIS A 103 -33.98 -22.28 -11.84
N LYS A 104 -34.07 -23.57 -12.19
CA LYS A 104 -35.22 -24.47 -12.33
C LYS A 104 -34.72 -25.92 -12.44
#